data_AF-A0A0A3I1E9-F1
#
_entry.id   AF-A0A0A3I1E9-F1
#
_cell.length_a   1.000
_cell.length_b   1.000
_cell.length_c   1.000
_cell.angle_alpha   90.00
_cell.angle_beta   90.00
_cell.angle_gamma   90.00
#
_symmetry.space_group_name_H-M   'P 1'
#
loop_
_entity.id
_entity.type
_entity.pdbx_description
1 polymer ?
#
loop_
_entity_poly.entity_id
_entity_poly.type
_entity_poly.pdbx_seq_one_letter_code
_entity_poly.pdbx_strand_id
1 'polypeptide(L)'
;MNNLLSVFNNIEKLFVVKKWKYFGIELWPLFRKQIEKEIVGGNFTKINPKEFNSIDNLISNSDEYDNLFLFDPIRLIEGEDGLENRILGPYMNLINSNKESYVNIQYSVYPTDKIIRNSSSYFLDEKKYIAQYLYLAPYIQLEEYEDVKEYFEENVGILNFPSMNEIYKLASEIYALSKVFEKILVQKKIKRIFVEIYYHKVCLAATLAAHNVGIPSIEVQHGILKDTLWYGWNLKNRNNGFTIFPNIYLTWNEFTTNSINQWANKTVKHKAIMTGNLWVENYKKNREYELSNSKTNNKENILVTLQPIRATPEWNGNIPNWFLEFIKETADIYKFYIRFHPIMEEEERNSFIKKVNEANIHNISFEEANNNSLLSLFSNTFVNITPYSSTAFEAYEFGVPTIFIHYKGNIIKNSGIPDEYIFFAEDKHDLRKIISSSLSIQRTYKNNSTKDVYSDNIISLIDTEYQKLKTIESTEQGIISLNQFINLLRRGATLNHYNFSNVLDVLFNKKEYELILNFKDKFPINKMDYFFFAGRSFFELKDINGCIEYLKEYLDLYESRDNHQNNDELTIKKNYLLSALYYMGLSQFFLGNLKESEYYFKECITESNGNHKGASKYIEIIKSN
;
A
#
# COMPACT_ATOMS: atom_id res chain seq x y z
N MET A 1 -10.52 -11.83 16.63
CA MET A 1 -10.49 -11.47 15.19
C MET A 1 -11.80 -11.80 14.47
N ASN A 2 -12.29 -13.05 14.49
CA ASN A 2 -13.53 -13.43 13.78
C ASN A 2 -14.77 -12.60 14.16
N ASN A 3 -14.97 -12.30 15.45
CA ASN A 3 -16.05 -11.40 15.89
C ASN A 3 -15.90 -10.01 15.26
N LEU A 4 -14.72 -9.41 15.35
CA LEU A 4 -14.44 -8.09 14.79
C LEU A 4 -14.67 -8.02 13.27
N LEU A 5 -14.25 -9.04 12.52
CA LEU A 5 -14.48 -9.10 11.08
C LEU A 5 -15.99 -9.19 10.76
N SER A 6 -16.75 -9.94 11.56
CA SER A 6 -18.21 -9.98 11.45
C SER A 6 -18.84 -8.61 11.70
N VAL A 7 -18.38 -7.88 12.73
CA VAL A 7 -18.84 -6.52 13.02
C VAL A 7 -18.59 -5.59 11.84
N PHE A 8 -17.37 -5.59 11.28
CA PHE A 8 -17.07 -4.76 10.10
C PHE A 8 -17.93 -5.11 8.89
N ASN A 9 -18.14 -6.41 8.63
CA ASN A 9 -18.96 -6.86 7.52
C ASN A 9 -20.44 -6.51 7.72
N ASN A 10 -20.91 -6.38 8.96
CA ASN A 10 -22.25 -5.89 9.28
C ASN A 10 -22.34 -4.38 9.10
N ILE A 11 -21.33 -3.62 9.52
CA ILE A 11 -21.28 -2.17 9.29
C ILE A 11 -21.37 -1.87 7.79
N GLU A 12 -20.63 -2.60 6.96
CA GLU A 12 -20.66 -2.43 5.49
C GLU A 12 -22.03 -2.75 4.85
N LYS A 13 -22.88 -3.53 5.52
CA LYS A 13 -24.23 -3.86 5.06
C LYS A 13 -25.25 -2.84 5.55
N LEU A 14 -25.12 -2.38 6.79
CA LEU A 14 -26.11 -1.56 7.48
C LEU A 14 -25.95 -0.07 7.18
N PHE A 15 -24.72 0.41 7.00
CA PHE A 15 -24.41 1.83 6.92
C PHE A 15 -23.79 2.25 5.58
N VAL A 16 -23.81 3.55 5.29
CA VAL A 16 -23.31 4.11 4.03
C VAL A 16 -21.81 4.40 4.01
N VAL A 17 -21.00 3.64 4.76
CA VAL A 17 -19.52 3.77 4.84
C VAL A 17 -18.81 3.70 3.48
N LYS A 18 -19.51 3.25 2.43
CA LYS A 18 -19.05 3.27 1.03
C LYS A 18 -19.01 4.65 0.39
N LYS A 19 -19.80 5.60 0.88
CA LYS A 19 -19.81 6.98 0.40
C LYS A 19 -18.70 7.82 1.03
N TRP A 20 -18.14 7.38 2.16
CA TRP A 20 -17.14 8.12 2.91
C TRP A 20 -15.85 8.26 2.09
N LYS A 21 -15.59 9.50 1.64
CA LYS A 21 -14.41 9.84 0.84
C LYS A 21 -13.77 11.12 1.32
N TYR A 22 -12.45 11.18 1.20
CA TYR A 22 -11.66 12.38 1.47
C TYR A 22 -10.54 12.51 0.45
N PHE A 23 -10.46 13.64 -0.25
CA PHE A 23 -9.53 13.81 -1.38
C PHE A 23 -9.62 12.73 -2.47
N GLY A 24 -10.79 12.07 -2.60
CA GLY A 24 -10.99 10.94 -3.50
C GLY A 24 -10.65 9.57 -2.90
N ILE A 25 -10.00 9.54 -1.74
CA ILE A 25 -9.65 8.32 -0.99
C ILE A 25 -10.90 7.79 -0.29
N GLU A 26 -11.23 6.52 -0.46
CA GLU A 26 -12.23 5.85 0.36
C GLU A 26 -11.74 5.72 1.80
N LEU A 27 -12.49 6.27 2.77
CA LEU A 27 -12.03 6.37 4.16
C LEU A 27 -12.20 5.07 4.96
N TRP A 28 -13.17 4.24 4.59
CA TRP A 28 -13.51 3.05 5.37
C TRP A 28 -12.33 2.09 5.63
N PRO A 29 -11.45 1.81 4.65
CA PRO A 29 -10.25 1.02 4.94
C PRO A 29 -9.30 1.64 5.98
N LEU A 30 -9.28 2.97 6.08
CA LEU A 30 -8.45 3.68 7.06
C LEU A 30 -9.02 3.53 8.48
N PHE A 31 -10.34 3.41 8.64
CA PHE A 31 -10.95 3.06 9.93
C PHE A 31 -10.51 1.67 10.38
N ARG A 32 -10.64 0.66 9.51
CA ARG A 32 -10.16 -0.71 9.80
C ARG A 32 -8.68 -0.72 10.17
N LYS A 33 -7.86 0.08 9.46
CA LYS A 33 -6.43 0.25 9.74
C LYS A 33 -6.15 0.67 11.18
N GLN A 34 -6.84 1.71 11.64
CA GLN A 34 -6.57 2.28 12.95
C GLN A 34 -7.02 1.34 14.07
N ILE A 35 -8.15 0.67 13.88
CA ILE A 35 -8.62 -0.35 14.83
C ILE A 35 -7.62 -1.51 14.93
N GLU A 36 -7.08 -1.98 13.81
CA GLU A 36 -6.04 -3.01 13.84
C GLU A 36 -4.80 -2.56 14.63
N LYS A 37 -4.38 -1.30 14.42
CA LYS A 37 -3.22 -0.74 15.12
C LYS A 37 -3.41 -0.75 16.63
N GLU A 38 -4.61 -0.49 17.13
CA GLU A 38 -4.93 -0.61 18.56
C GLU A 38 -4.83 -2.05 19.07
N ILE A 39 -5.26 -3.03 18.27
CA ILE A 39 -5.20 -4.46 18.64
C ILE A 39 -3.76 -4.97 18.67
N VAL A 40 -2.98 -4.66 17.64
CA VAL A 40 -1.65 -5.25 17.46
C VAL A 40 -0.64 -4.65 18.44
N GLY A 41 -0.86 -3.43 18.94
CA GLY A 41 -0.03 -2.81 19.97
C GLY A 41 1.44 -2.69 19.57
N GLY A 42 1.86 -1.54 19.06
CA GLY A 42 3.25 -1.37 18.67
C GLY A 42 3.61 0.07 18.37
N ASN A 43 4.41 0.66 19.26
CA ASN A 43 5.19 1.85 18.93
C ASN A 43 6.53 1.36 18.37
N PHE A 44 6.69 1.42 17.05
CA PHE A 44 8.02 1.25 16.46
C PHE A 44 8.87 2.46 16.86
N THR A 45 9.99 2.21 17.53
CA THR A 45 10.96 3.24 17.88
C THR A 45 11.53 3.83 16.59
N LYS A 46 11.40 5.16 16.45
CA LYS A 46 11.97 5.89 15.31
C LYS A 46 13.44 6.17 15.59
N ILE A 47 14.31 5.86 14.64
CA ILE A 47 15.74 6.16 14.70
C ILE A 47 16.08 7.19 13.62
N ASN A 48 17.11 8.00 13.86
CA ASN A 48 17.60 8.98 12.88
C ASN A 48 18.19 8.27 11.66
N PRO A 49 17.78 8.66 10.44
CA PRO A 49 18.36 8.11 9.23
C PRO A 49 19.87 8.44 9.16
N LYS A 50 20.69 7.44 8.84
CA LYS A 50 22.06 7.66 8.33
C LYS A 50 21.99 8.18 6.89
N GLU A 51 23.14 8.50 6.29
CA GLU A 51 23.28 9.08 4.94
C GLU A 51 22.72 8.17 3.82
N PHE A 52 21.40 8.16 3.63
CA PHE A 52 20.76 7.55 2.47
C PHE A 52 20.62 8.58 1.35
N ASN A 53 20.70 8.11 0.09
CA ASN A 53 20.29 8.93 -1.05
C ASN A 53 18.82 9.35 -0.85
N SER A 54 18.57 10.65 -0.71
CA SER A 54 17.20 11.13 -0.52
C SER A 54 16.38 10.91 -1.79
N ILE A 55 15.07 10.75 -1.64
CA ILE A 55 14.16 10.73 -2.78
C ILE A 55 14.22 12.03 -3.61
N ASP A 56 14.74 13.14 -3.07
CA ASP A 56 15.01 14.35 -3.87
C ASP A 56 16.07 14.11 -4.95
N ASN A 57 17.09 13.29 -4.65
CA ASN A 57 18.10 12.90 -5.64
C ASN A 57 17.47 12.09 -6.77
N LEU A 58 16.54 11.17 -6.44
CA LEU A 58 15.76 10.46 -7.45
C LEU A 58 14.93 11.44 -8.28
N ILE A 59 14.19 12.35 -7.65
CA ILE A 59 13.35 13.32 -8.36
C ILE A 59 14.20 14.22 -9.28
N SER A 60 15.41 14.57 -8.86
CA SER A 60 16.27 15.53 -9.57
C SER A 60 17.12 14.90 -10.68
N ASN A 61 17.41 13.59 -10.62
CA ASN A 61 18.16 12.93 -11.69
C ASN A 61 17.32 12.79 -12.97
N SER A 62 17.96 12.51 -14.10
CA SER A 62 17.29 12.30 -15.39
C SER A 62 17.02 10.83 -15.72
N ASP A 63 17.41 9.92 -14.83
CA ASP A 63 17.31 8.48 -15.09
C ASP A 63 15.84 8.05 -15.19
N GLU A 64 15.57 7.11 -16.09
CA GLU A 64 14.27 6.49 -16.29
C GLU A 64 14.32 5.05 -15.78
N TYR A 65 13.19 4.57 -15.27
CA TYR A 65 13.08 3.23 -14.71
C TYR A 65 11.76 2.58 -15.15
N ASP A 66 11.78 1.29 -15.44
CA ASP A 66 10.56 0.56 -15.81
C ASP A 66 9.73 0.21 -14.57
N ASN A 67 10.38 -0.07 -13.44
CA ASN A 67 9.72 -0.59 -12.25
C ASN A 67 10.15 0.14 -10.98
N LEU A 68 9.23 0.33 -10.04
CA LEU A 68 9.49 0.88 -8.71
C LEU A 68 9.19 -0.17 -7.65
N PHE A 69 10.16 -0.47 -6.79
CA PHE A 69 9.98 -1.35 -5.63
C PHE A 69 9.97 -0.54 -4.34
N LEU A 70 8.99 -0.81 -3.48
CA LEU A 70 8.79 -0.12 -2.22
C LEU A 70 8.72 -1.14 -1.07
N PHE A 71 9.62 -1.02 -0.10
CA PHE A 71 9.69 -1.98 1.01
C PHE A 71 10.28 -1.40 2.30
N ASP A 72 10.10 -2.18 3.36
CA ASP A 72 10.67 -1.94 4.68
C ASP A 72 12.05 -2.64 4.79
N PRO A 73 13.13 -1.95 5.20
CA PRO A 73 14.46 -2.55 5.32
C PRO A 73 14.56 -3.69 6.33
N ILE A 74 13.57 -3.89 7.22
CA ILE A 74 13.50 -5.05 8.12
C ILE A 74 13.51 -6.41 7.38
N ARG A 75 13.30 -6.38 6.07
CA ARG A 75 13.22 -7.56 5.19
C ARG A 75 14.49 -7.83 4.43
N LEU A 76 15.50 -6.99 4.61
CA LEU A 76 16.83 -7.20 4.08
C LEU A 76 17.52 -8.33 4.85
N ILE A 77 18.11 -9.24 4.09
CA ILE A 77 18.94 -10.34 4.59
C ILE A 77 20.30 -10.28 3.90
N GLU A 78 21.30 -10.85 4.54
CA GLU A 78 22.65 -10.94 4.00
C GLU A 78 22.74 -12.17 3.08
N GLY A 79 23.04 -11.92 1.81
CA GLY A 79 23.38 -12.89 0.79
C GLY A 79 24.86 -12.78 0.38
N GLU A 80 25.29 -13.62 -0.56
CA GLU A 80 26.68 -13.67 -1.04
C GLU A 80 27.15 -12.32 -1.60
N ASP A 81 26.28 -11.70 -2.38
CA ASP A 81 26.52 -10.41 -3.03
C ASP A 81 26.02 -9.22 -2.21
N GLY A 82 25.85 -9.38 -0.90
CA GLY A 82 25.41 -8.32 0.01
C GLY A 82 23.94 -8.41 0.37
N LEU A 83 23.29 -7.27 0.60
CA LEU A 83 21.95 -7.27 1.19
C LEU A 83 20.87 -7.35 0.13
N GLU A 84 19.94 -8.27 0.34
CA GLU A 84 18.85 -8.55 -0.58
C GLU A 84 17.51 -8.48 0.16
N ASN A 85 16.47 -7.96 -0.50
CA ASN A 85 15.12 -8.08 0.04
C ASN A 85 14.62 -9.51 -0.20
N ARG A 86 14.37 -10.26 0.87
CA ARG A 86 13.94 -11.67 0.74
C ARG A 86 12.59 -11.87 0.04
N ILE A 87 11.73 -10.86 -0.01
CA ILE A 87 10.38 -10.96 -0.61
C ILE A 87 10.39 -10.40 -2.04
N LEU A 88 10.92 -9.19 -2.22
CA LEU A 88 10.92 -8.50 -3.51
C LEU A 88 12.15 -8.82 -4.37
N GLY A 89 13.27 -9.25 -3.77
CA GLY A 89 14.52 -9.57 -4.47
C GLY A 89 14.35 -10.59 -5.60
N PRO A 90 13.62 -11.72 -5.40
CA PRO A 90 13.31 -12.64 -6.49
C PRO A 90 12.61 -11.98 -7.68
N TYR A 91 11.72 -11.02 -7.44
CA TYR A 91 11.03 -10.29 -8.49
C TYR A 91 11.94 -9.26 -9.17
N MET A 92 12.84 -8.61 -8.43
CA MET A 92 13.89 -7.74 -9.00
C MET A 92 14.79 -8.54 -9.97
N ASN A 93 15.15 -9.78 -9.61
CA ASN A 93 15.92 -10.67 -10.47
C ASN A 93 15.15 -11.02 -11.76
N LEU A 94 13.85 -11.28 -11.66
CA LEU A 94 12.99 -11.51 -12.83
C LEU A 94 12.85 -10.26 -13.72
N ILE A 95 12.77 -9.06 -13.12
CA ILE A 95 12.75 -7.80 -13.88
C ILE A 95 14.06 -7.60 -14.65
N ASN A 96 15.20 -7.81 -13.98
CA ASN A 96 16.52 -7.74 -14.61
C ASN A 96 16.70 -8.77 -15.73
N SER A 97 16.23 -10.01 -15.56
CA SER A 97 16.35 -11.03 -16.60
C SER A 97 15.51 -10.70 -17.84
N ASN A 98 14.42 -9.95 -17.68
CA ASN A 98 13.62 -9.38 -18.77
C ASN A 98 14.21 -8.09 -19.36
N LYS A 99 15.43 -7.69 -18.94
CA LYS A 99 16.10 -6.45 -19.35
C LYS A 99 15.30 -5.18 -19.04
N GLU A 100 14.42 -5.26 -18.05
CA GLU A 100 13.72 -4.09 -17.53
C GLU A 100 14.52 -3.48 -16.37
N SER A 101 14.51 -2.16 -16.28
CA SER A 101 15.19 -1.40 -15.23
C SER A 101 14.30 -1.24 -13.99
N TYR A 102 14.91 -1.00 -12.82
CA TYR A 102 14.15 -0.71 -11.62
C TYR A 102 14.85 0.26 -10.65
N VAL A 103 14.05 0.87 -9.79
CA VAL A 103 14.47 1.73 -8.69
C VAL A 103 13.84 1.28 -7.38
N ASN A 104 14.59 1.42 -6.28
CA ASN A 104 14.16 1.02 -4.94
C ASN A 104 13.87 2.25 -4.08
N ILE A 105 12.77 2.23 -3.33
CA ILE A 105 12.46 3.23 -2.30
C ILE A 105 12.23 2.51 -0.97
N GLN A 106 12.97 2.96 0.04
CA GLN A 106 12.83 2.52 1.42
C GLN A 106 12.08 3.59 2.22
N TYR A 107 11.16 3.17 3.10
CA TYR A 107 10.28 4.11 3.80
C TYR A 107 10.31 4.03 5.33
N SER A 108 11.06 3.09 5.89
CA SER A 108 11.29 2.97 7.33
C SER A 108 12.78 3.01 7.62
N VAL A 109 13.12 3.60 8.76
CA VAL A 109 14.50 3.63 9.26
C VAL A 109 14.64 2.48 10.23
N TYR A 110 15.22 1.36 9.79
CA TYR A 110 15.72 0.35 10.71
C TYR A 110 17.20 0.64 11.00
N PRO A 111 17.71 0.38 12.22
CA PRO A 111 19.13 0.52 12.56
C PRO A 111 19.89 -0.64 11.94
N THR A 112 19.98 -0.63 10.62
CA THR A 112 20.79 -1.60 9.92
C THR A 112 21.83 -0.76 9.20
N ASP A 113 23.12 -0.97 9.52
CA ASP A 113 24.27 -0.41 8.79
C ASP A 113 24.43 -1.00 7.38
N LYS A 114 23.31 -1.47 6.85
CA LYS A 114 23.15 -2.51 5.87
C LYS A 114 22.46 -1.84 4.68
N ILE A 115 23.26 -1.36 3.74
CA ILE A 115 22.81 -0.77 2.48
C ILE A 115 22.70 -1.87 1.43
N ILE A 116 21.58 -1.93 0.70
CA ILE A 116 21.39 -2.85 -0.43
C ILE A 116 22.51 -2.66 -1.43
N ARG A 117 23.26 -3.72 -1.74
CA ARG A 117 24.34 -3.65 -2.71
C ARG A 117 23.75 -3.40 -4.11
N ASN A 118 24.47 -2.61 -4.93
CA ASN A 118 24.22 -2.40 -6.36
C ASN A 118 22.90 -1.74 -6.82
N SER A 119 22.12 -1.08 -5.96
CA SER A 119 20.84 -0.50 -6.41
C SER A 119 20.76 1.03 -6.32
N SER A 120 20.04 1.60 -7.29
CA SER A 120 19.40 2.92 -7.24
C SER A 120 18.37 2.93 -6.10
N SER A 121 18.83 2.81 -4.85
CA SER A 121 18.01 2.80 -3.65
C SER A 121 17.98 4.18 -3.03
N TYR A 122 16.76 4.64 -2.77
CA TYR A 122 16.49 5.94 -2.18
C TYR A 122 15.68 5.80 -0.91
N PHE A 123 15.81 6.78 -0.02
CA PHE A 123 15.05 6.85 1.22
C PHE A 123 14.00 7.96 1.15
N LEU A 124 12.78 7.62 1.56
CA LEU A 124 11.67 8.56 1.69
C LEU A 124 11.57 9.05 3.14
N ASP A 125 11.96 10.30 3.39
CA ASP A 125 11.57 11.01 4.61
C ASP A 125 10.12 11.51 4.48
N GLU A 126 9.17 10.68 4.92
CA GLU A 126 7.74 11.00 4.82
C GLU A 126 7.37 12.35 5.46
N LYS A 127 8.05 12.76 6.54
CA LYS A 127 7.69 13.97 7.29
C LYS A 127 7.92 15.22 6.46
N LYS A 128 9.04 15.24 5.72
CA LYS A 128 9.41 16.35 4.84
C LYS A 128 8.30 16.66 3.83
N TYR A 129 7.69 15.62 3.27
CA TYR A 129 6.68 15.77 2.22
C TYR A 129 5.28 16.00 2.79
N ILE A 130 4.93 15.32 3.90
CA ILE A 130 3.62 15.48 4.55
C ILE A 130 3.38 16.95 4.97
N ALA A 131 4.39 17.60 5.56
CA ALA A 131 4.25 18.97 6.07
C ALA A 131 3.83 20.00 5.01
N GLN A 132 4.15 19.76 3.73
CA GLN A 132 3.85 20.66 2.63
C GLN A 132 2.35 20.67 2.25
N TYR A 133 1.60 19.62 2.60
CA TYR A 133 0.22 19.42 2.13
C TYR A 133 -0.84 19.39 3.25
N LEU A 134 -0.44 19.31 4.53
CA LEU A 134 -1.38 19.19 5.65
C LEU A 134 -2.25 20.44 5.89
N TYR A 135 -1.91 21.61 5.33
CA TYR A 135 -2.63 22.87 5.56
C TYR A 135 -3.90 23.07 4.73
N LEU A 136 -4.32 22.08 3.93
CA LEU A 136 -5.24 22.31 2.81
C LEU A 136 -6.61 21.62 2.91
N ALA A 137 -6.97 21.10 4.08
CA ALA A 137 -7.99 20.06 4.16
C ALA A 137 -9.24 20.52 4.95
N PRO A 138 -10.40 20.76 4.30
CA PRO A 138 -11.63 21.13 5.01
C PRO A 138 -12.16 19.94 5.82
N TYR A 139 -12.77 20.22 6.97
CA TYR A 139 -13.51 19.20 7.71
C TYR A 139 -14.78 18.84 6.93
N ILE A 140 -14.99 17.54 6.70
CA ILE A 140 -16.21 17.03 6.07
C ILE A 140 -17.01 16.31 7.16
N GLN A 141 -18.32 16.44 7.16
CA GLN A 141 -19.17 15.59 8.00
C GLN A 141 -19.44 14.28 7.25
N LEU A 142 -19.16 13.14 7.88
CA LEU A 142 -19.50 11.83 7.32
C LEU A 142 -20.93 11.45 7.73
N GLU A 143 -21.76 11.14 6.73
CA GLU A 143 -23.12 10.60 6.91
C GLU A 143 -23.07 9.34 7.79
N GLU A 144 -23.93 9.25 8.82
CA GLU A 144 -24.04 8.11 9.76
C GLU A 144 -22.78 7.81 10.60
N TYR A 145 -21.83 8.75 10.73
CA TYR A 145 -20.60 8.47 11.50
C TYR A 145 -20.87 8.08 12.97
N GLU A 146 -21.72 8.84 13.67
CA GLU A 146 -22.02 8.56 15.08
C GLU A 146 -22.77 7.22 15.22
N ASP A 147 -23.69 6.90 14.31
CA ASP A 147 -24.42 5.63 14.32
C ASP A 147 -23.48 4.42 14.09
N VAL A 148 -22.51 4.56 13.16
CA VAL A 148 -21.49 3.53 12.92
C VAL A 148 -20.60 3.34 14.15
N LYS A 149 -20.20 4.45 14.78
CA LYS A 149 -19.37 4.43 15.98
C LYS A 149 -20.10 3.75 17.13
N GLU A 150 -21.34 4.14 17.42
CA GLU A 150 -22.18 3.55 18.46
C GLU A 150 -22.35 2.04 18.22
N TYR A 151 -22.74 1.65 17.00
CA TYR A 151 -22.86 0.23 16.64
C TYR A 151 -21.54 -0.55 16.85
N PHE A 152 -20.40 0.03 16.46
CA PHE A 152 -19.11 -0.62 16.66
C PHE A 152 -18.79 -0.80 18.15
N GLU A 153 -18.94 0.26 18.94
CA GLU A 153 -18.63 0.27 20.37
C GLU A 153 -19.53 -0.70 21.15
N GLU A 154 -20.83 -0.79 20.81
CA GLU A 154 -21.77 -1.75 21.40
C GLU A 154 -21.40 -3.22 21.10
N ASN A 155 -20.90 -3.51 19.89
CA ASN A 155 -20.65 -4.89 19.44
C ASN A 155 -19.22 -5.37 19.72
N VAL A 156 -18.26 -4.46 19.91
CA VAL A 156 -16.84 -4.79 20.18
C VAL A 156 -16.48 -4.56 21.65
N GLY A 157 -17.06 -3.56 22.31
CA GLY A 157 -17.00 -3.29 23.75
C GLY A 157 -15.64 -2.86 24.34
N ILE A 158 -14.52 -3.31 23.76
CA ILE A 158 -13.18 -3.10 24.32
C ILE A 158 -12.28 -2.17 23.50
N LEU A 159 -12.66 -1.86 22.26
CA LEU A 159 -11.89 -1.02 21.34
C LEU A 159 -12.64 0.29 21.11
N ASN A 160 -11.89 1.39 21.01
CA ASN A 160 -12.49 2.67 20.65
C ASN A 160 -12.65 2.75 19.14
N PHE A 161 -13.72 3.39 18.68
CA PHE A 161 -13.81 3.72 17.26
C PHE A 161 -12.89 4.90 16.94
N PRO A 162 -12.09 4.85 15.85
CA PRO A 162 -11.15 5.92 15.51
C PRO A 162 -11.84 7.26 15.32
N SER A 163 -11.23 8.34 15.82
CA SER A 163 -11.80 9.68 15.65
C SER A 163 -11.68 10.18 14.20
N MET A 164 -12.63 11.02 13.80
CA MET A 164 -12.61 11.70 12.50
C MET A 164 -11.29 12.45 12.23
N ASN A 165 -10.72 13.10 13.24
CA ASN A 165 -9.47 13.84 13.11
C ASN A 165 -8.29 12.92 12.78
N GLU A 166 -8.23 11.72 13.38
CA GLU A 166 -7.18 10.75 13.10
C GLU A 166 -7.28 10.20 11.68
N ILE A 167 -8.51 9.94 11.22
CA ILE A 167 -8.75 9.45 9.85
C ILE A 167 -8.46 10.53 8.82
N TYR A 168 -8.88 11.78 9.05
CA TYR A 168 -8.55 12.89 8.15
C TYR A 168 -7.07 13.20 8.10
N LYS A 169 -6.38 13.14 9.24
CA LYS A 169 -4.93 13.25 9.26
C LYS A 169 -4.29 12.14 8.42
N LEU A 170 -4.65 10.88 8.65
CA LEU A 170 -4.11 9.75 7.89
C LEU A 170 -4.40 9.86 6.39
N ALA A 171 -5.63 10.19 6.00
CA ALA A 171 -6.00 10.38 4.59
C ALA A 171 -5.24 11.54 3.94
N SER A 172 -5.03 12.65 4.67
CA SER A 172 -4.24 13.79 4.19
C SER A 172 -2.77 13.42 3.99
N GLU A 173 -2.19 12.65 4.92
CA GLU A 173 -0.83 12.14 4.79
C GLU A 173 -0.67 11.21 3.58
N ILE A 174 -1.63 10.30 3.36
CA ILE A 174 -1.66 9.41 2.17
C ILE A 174 -1.75 10.23 0.89
N TYR A 175 -2.65 11.22 0.84
CA TYR A 175 -2.81 12.09 -0.32
C TYR A 175 -1.55 12.92 -0.62
N ALA A 176 -0.94 13.51 0.40
CA ALA A 176 0.30 14.26 0.27
C ALA A 176 1.42 13.43 -0.35
N LEU A 177 1.62 12.22 0.18
CA LEU A 177 2.62 11.28 -0.33
C LEU A 177 2.26 10.77 -1.72
N SER A 178 0.98 10.60 -2.06
CA SER A 178 0.58 10.16 -3.40
C SER A 178 0.98 11.19 -4.45
N LYS A 179 0.95 12.50 -4.15
CA LYS A 179 1.43 13.54 -5.08
C LYS A 179 2.93 13.48 -5.34
N VAL A 180 3.72 13.12 -4.34
CA VAL A 180 5.15 12.86 -4.52
C VAL A 180 5.36 11.64 -5.41
N PHE A 181 4.65 10.55 -5.17
CA PHE A 181 4.75 9.36 -6.00
C PHE A 181 4.25 9.61 -7.42
N GLU A 182 3.11 10.26 -7.64
CA GLU A 182 2.62 10.62 -8.98
C GLU A 182 3.69 11.33 -9.81
N LYS A 183 4.37 12.31 -9.19
CA LYS A 183 5.50 13.01 -9.82
C LYS A 183 6.63 12.04 -10.21
N ILE A 184 7.04 11.16 -9.30
CA ILE A 184 8.09 10.16 -9.57
C ILE A 184 7.66 9.21 -10.68
N LEU A 185 6.46 8.65 -10.62
CA LEU A 185 5.95 7.69 -11.59
C LEU A 185 5.95 8.29 -13.01
N VAL A 186 5.48 9.53 -13.15
CA VAL A 186 5.44 10.23 -14.45
C VAL A 186 6.85 10.61 -14.92
N GLN A 187 7.66 11.25 -14.06
CA GLN A 187 8.98 11.73 -14.45
C GLN A 187 9.96 10.61 -14.78
N LYS A 188 9.86 9.48 -14.09
CA LYS A 188 10.73 8.31 -14.28
C LYS A 188 10.17 7.30 -15.27
N LYS A 189 9.00 7.56 -15.84
CA LYS A 189 8.27 6.66 -16.76
C LYS A 189 8.08 5.25 -16.18
N ILE A 190 7.80 5.18 -14.88
CA ILE A 190 7.53 3.92 -14.20
C ILE A 190 6.32 3.25 -14.85
N LYS A 191 6.48 1.99 -15.24
CA LYS A 191 5.42 1.15 -15.81
C LYS A 191 4.68 0.36 -14.75
N ARG A 192 5.32 -0.01 -13.63
CA ARG A 192 4.73 -0.84 -12.56
C ARG A 192 5.29 -0.48 -11.19
N ILE A 193 4.48 -0.63 -10.14
CA ILE A 193 4.95 -0.56 -8.76
C ILE A 193 4.78 -1.89 -8.04
N PHE A 194 5.78 -2.27 -7.25
CA PHE A 194 5.77 -3.44 -6.39
C PHE A 194 5.86 -3.00 -4.93
N VAL A 195 4.92 -3.45 -4.11
CA VAL A 195 4.88 -3.20 -2.67
C VAL A 195 4.86 -4.53 -1.91
N GLU A 196 5.51 -4.60 -0.76
CA GLU A 196 5.49 -5.82 0.07
C GLU A 196 4.31 -5.86 1.05
N ILE A 197 3.92 -4.70 1.55
CA ILE A 197 2.89 -4.54 2.59
C ILE A 197 2.01 -3.38 2.19
N TYR A 198 0.93 -3.66 1.46
CA TYR A 198 0.13 -2.58 0.86
C TYR A 198 -0.52 -1.68 1.93
N TYR A 199 -0.84 -2.22 3.09
CA TYR A 199 -1.50 -1.50 4.17
C TYR A 199 -0.59 -0.53 4.94
N HIS A 200 0.71 -0.48 4.64
CA HIS A 200 1.55 0.60 5.16
C HIS A 200 1.14 1.94 4.51
N LYS A 201 1.14 3.04 5.28
CA LYS A 201 0.67 4.36 4.80
C LYS A 201 1.35 4.81 3.50
N VAL A 202 2.66 4.60 3.42
CA VAL A 202 3.46 4.93 2.23
C VAL A 202 3.07 4.04 1.04
N CYS A 203 2.81 2.75 1.26
CA CYS A 203 2.37 1.84 0.21
C CYS A 203 0.95 2.17 -0.29
N LEU A 204 0.03 2.56 0.61
CA LEU A 204 -1.30 3.07 0.24
C LEU A 204 -1.18 4.32 -0.64
N ALA A 205 -0.26 5.24 -0.31
CA ALA A 205 0.00 6.44 -1.09
C ALA A 205 0.59 6.14 -2.48
N ALA A 206 1.57 5.23 -2.57
CA ALA A 206 2.14 4.80 -3.83
C ALA A 206 1.10 4.08 -4.71
N THR A 207 0.25 3.26 -4.10
CA THR A 207 -0.86 2.57 -4.77
C THR A 207 -1.86 3.57 -5.33
N LEU A 208 -2.29 4.55 -4.53
CA LEU A 208 -3.16 5.64 -4.99
C LEU A 208 -2.55 6.39 -6.18
N ALA A 209 -1.24 6.70 -6.11
CA ALA A 209 -0.52 7.35 -7.19
C ALA A 209 -0.52 6.52 -8.47
N ALA A 210 -0.25 5.21 -8.37
CA ALA A 210 -0.27 4.28 -9.50
C ALA A 210 -1.64 4.23 -10.19
N HIS A 211 -2.72 4.18 -9.41
CA HIS A 211 -4.08 4.28 -9.94
C HIS A 211 -4.32 5.61 -10.68
N ASN A 212 -3.92 6.74 -10.08
CA ASN A 212 -4.12 8.07 -10.67
C ASN A 212 -3.35 8.25 -11.99
N VAL A 213 -2.15 7.66 -12.12
CA VAL A 213 -1.36 7.72 -13.37
C VAL A 213 -1.72 6.60 -14.37
N GLY A 214 -2.54 5.63 -13.96
CA GLY A 214 -3.02 4.54 -14.82
C GLY A 214 -2.00 3.44 -15.09
N ILE A 215 -1.19 3.07 -14.09
CA ILE A 215 -0.25 1.95 -14.13
C ILE A 215 -0.59 0.89 -13.06
N PRO A 216 -0.19 -0.38 -13.24
CA PRO A 216 -0.45 -1.42 -12.25
C PRO A 216 0.30 -1.19 -10.94
N SER A 217 -0.42 -1.40 -9.85
CA SER A 217 0.12 -1.61 -8.51
C SER A 217 0.04 -3.08 -8.11
N ILE A 218 1.17 -3.63 -7.68
CA ILE A 218 1.33 -5.05 -7.37
C ILE A 218 1.76 -5.20 -5.92
N GLU A 219 1.00 -5.94 -5.13
CA GLU A 219 1.49 -6.45 -3.85
C GLU A 219 2.15 -7.82 -4.04
N VAL A 220 3.34 -7.98 -3.47
CA VAL A 220 3.98 -9.28 -3.29
C VAL A 220 3.75 -9.72 -1.85
N GLN A 221 2.93 -10.75 -1.68
CA GLN A 221 2.58 -11.29 -0.38
C GLN A 221 3.79 -11.86 0.36
N HIS A 222 3.78 -11.77 1.70
CA HIS A 222 4.86 -12.20 2.60
C HIS A 222 4.45 -13.25 3.67
N GLY A 223 3.39 -14.05 3.48
CA GLY A 223 2.92 -15.04 4.48
C GLY A 223 1.45 -15.43 4.28
N ILE A 224 0.76 -16.07 5.24
CA ILE A 224 -0.71 -16.34 5.12
C ILE A 224 -1.50 -15.04 5.28
N LEU A 225 -2.53 -14.89 4.45
CA LEU A 225 -3.55 -13.85 4.63
C LEU A 225 -4.95 -14.48 4.68
N LYS A 226 -5.39 -14.90 5.86
CA LYS A 226 -6.77 -15.33 6.11
C LYS A 226 -7.38 -14.53 7.26
N ASP A 227 -8.60 -14.08 7.07
CA ASP A 227 -9.44 -13.46 8.12
C ASP A 227 -8.77 -12.28 8.85
N THR A 228 -7.77 -11.65 8.21
CA THR A 228 -7.22 -10.39 8.69
C THR A 228 -8.11 -9.24 8.20
N LEU A 229 -8.04 -8.12 8.92
CA LEU A 229 -8.84 -6.93 8.62
C LEU A 229 -8.58 -6.35 7.22
N TRP A 230 -7.47 -6.76 6.60
CA TRP A 230 -7.00 -6.34 5.28
C TRP A 230 -7.42 -7.22 4.11
N TYR A 231 -7.82 -8.47 4.35
CA TYR A 231 -8.15 -9.38 3.24
C TYR A 231 -9.55 -9.98 3.35
N GLY A 232 -10.32 -9.64 4.39
CA GLY A 232 -11.72 -10.01 4.56
C GLY A 232 -12.69 -8.86 4.25
N TRP A 233 -12.83 -8.46 2.98
CA TRP A 233 -13.75 -7.38 2.59
C TRP A 233 -15.09 -7.91 2.10
N ASN A 234 -16.19 -7.25 2.48
CA ASN A 234 -17.49 -7.51 1.89
C ASN A 234 -17.84 -6.43 0.85
N LEU A 235 -17.25 -6.55 -0.35
CA LEU A 235 -17.43 -5.59 -1.44
C LEU A 235 -18.67 -5.82 -2.31
N LYS A 236 -19.70 -6.51 -1.80
CA LYS A 236 -20.89 -6.91 -2.58
C LYS A 236 -21.58 -5.76 -3.33
N ASN A 237 -21.38 -4.51 -2.88
CA ASN A 237 -21.96 -3.30 -3.47
C ASN A 237 -20.91 -2.28 -3.96
N ARG A 238 -19.68 -2.71 -4.26
CA ARG A 238 -18.59 -1.86 -4.76
C ARG A 238 -17.92 -2.46 -6.01
N ASN A 239 -18.57 -2.36 -7.17
CA ASN A 239 -17.97 -2.78 -8.44
C ASN A 239 -16.57 -2.13 -8.65
N ASN A 240 -16.40 -0.88 -8.23
CA ASN A 240 -15.15 -0.14 -8.43
C ASN A 240 -14.05 -0.41 -7.40
N GLY A 241 -14.16 -1.34 -6.46
CA GLY A 241 -13.09 -1.63 -5.49
C GLY A 241 -12.63 -0.43 -4.65
N PHE A 242 -11.38 -0.45 -4.18
CA PHE A 242 -10.73 0.63 -3.43
C PHE A 242 -9.51 1.16 -4.17
N THR A 243 -9.40 2.48 -4.29
CA THR A 243 -8.31 3.13 -5.05
C THR A 243 -6.94 3.07 -4.36
N ILE A 244 -6.94 2.87 -3.04
CA ILE A 244 -5.72 2.73 -2.23
C ILE A 244 -5.22 1.29 -2.14
N PHE A 245 -5.87 0.34 -2.81
CA PHE A 245 -5.50 -1.09 -2.79
C PHE A 245 -4.82 -1.52 -4.10
N PRO A 246 -3.85 -2.47 -4.03
CA PRO A 246 -3.17 -3.00 -5.19
C PRO A 246 -4.14 -3.51 -6.26
N ASN A 247 -3.77 -3.33 -7.53
CA ASN A 247 -4.49 -3.96 -8.63
C ASN A 247 -4.30 -5.48 -8.62
N ILE A 248 -3.06 -5.92 -8.34
CA ILE A 248 -2.67 -7.31 -8.41
C ILE A 248 -2.03 -7.75 -7.09
N TYR A 249 -2.41 -8.94 -6.62
CA TYR A 249 -1.83 -9.60 -5.45
C TYR A 249 -1.10 -10.86 -5.92
N LEU A 250 0.22 -10.92 -5.74
CA LEU A 250 1.02 -12.11 -6.02
C LEU A 250 1.14 -12.91 -4.73
N THR A 251 0.62 -14.13 -4.75
CA THR A 251 0.43 -14.95 -3.55
C THR A 251 1.17 -16.29 -3.64
N TRP A 252 1.53 -16.85 -2.50
CA TRP A 252 2.34 -18.08 -2.46
C TRP A 252 1.56 -19.36 -2.68
N ASN A 253 0.25 -19.36 -2.41
CA ASN A 253 -0.56 -20.57 -2.47
C ASN A 253 -2.00 -20.30 -2.92
N GLU A 254 -2.64 -21.37 -3.36
CA GLU A 254 -4.00 -21.33 -3.89
C GLU A 254 -4.99 -20.88 -2.82
N PHE A 255 -4.79 -21.31 -1.57
CA PHE A 255 -5.66 -20.94 -0.48
C PHE A 255 -5.76 -19.43 -0.29
N THR A 256 -4.63 -18.73 -0.26
CA THR A 256 -4.62 -17.27 -0.14
C THR A 256 -5.14 -16.61 -1.41
N THR A 257 -4.74 -17.12 -2.59
CA THR A 257 -5.26 -16.67 -3.88
C THR A 257 -6.80 -16.65 -3.87
N ASN A 258 -7.40 -17.75 -3.42
CA ASN A 258 -8.84 -17.93 -3.35
C ASN A 258 -9.47 -17.01 -2.30
N SER A 259 -8.87 -16.89 -1.11
CA SER A 259 -9.30 -15.97 -0.04
C SER A 259 -9.41 -14.53 -0.54
N ILE A 260 -8.37 -14.02 -1.22
CA ILE A 260 -8.39 -12.66 -1.80
C ILE A 260 -9.41 -12.56 -2.94
N ASN A 261 -9.43 -13.54 -3.84
CA ASN A 261 -10.33 -13.53 -4.99
C ASN A 261 -11.82 -13.62 -4.61
N GLN A 262 -12.18 -14.14 -3.42
CA GLN A 262 -13.57 -14.13 -2.93
C GLN A 262 -14.18 -12.72 -2.82
N TRP A 263 -13.36 -11.71 -2.54
CA TRP A 263 -13.79 -10.31 -2.54
C TRP A 263 -13.31 -9.55 -3.76
N ALA A 264 -12.10 -9.82 -4.26
CA ALA A 264 -11.52 -9.11 -5.40
C ALA A 264 -12.30 -9.33 -6.70
N ASN A 265 -12.78 -10.56 -6.95
CA ASN A 265 -13.61 -10.87 -8.14
C ASN A 265 -14.99 -10.18 -8.12
N LYS A 266 -15.40 -9.55 -7.01
CA LYS A 266 -16.62 -8.72 -6.94
C LYS A 266 -16.35 -7.26 -7.35
N THR A 267 -15.12 -6.99 -7.78
CA THR A 267 -14.66 -5.68 -8.21
C THR A 267 -14.02 -5.79 -9.59
N VAL A 268 -13.86 -4.66 -10.25
CA VAL A 268 -13.19 -4.55 -11.55
C VAL A 268 -11.73 -4.11 -11.42
N LYS A 269 -11.23 -3.95 -10.18
CA LYS A 269 -9.93 -3.33 -9.90
C LYS A 269 -8.87 -4.26 -9.35
N HIS A 270 -9.26 -5.38 -8.79
CA HIS A 270 -8.39 -6.21 -7.96
C HIS A 270 -8.37 -7.66 -8.44
N LYS A 271 -7.19 -8.28 -8.41
CA LYS A 271 -7.03 -9.70 -8.73
C LYS A 271 -5.89 -10.32 -7.94
N ALA A 272 -6.10 -11.53 -7.39
CA ALA A 272 -5.00 -12.34 -6.86
C ALA A 272 -4.56 -13.41 -7.87
N ILE A 273 -3.25 -13.62 -7.94
CA ILE A 273 -2.54 -14.56 -8.80
C ILE A 273 -1.64 -15.40 -7.90
N MET A 274 -1.66 -16.72 -8.10
CA MET A 274 -0.73 -17.63 -7.43
C MET A 274 0.60 -17.64 -8.19
N THR A 275 1.68 -17.18 -7.55
CA THR A 275 3.04 -17.16 -8.12
C THR A 275 4.01 -18.07 -7.38
N GLY A 276 3.59 -18.67 -6.25
CA GLY A 276 4.48 -19.44 -5.40
C GLY A 276 5.41 -18.56 -4.57
N ASN A 277 6.28 -19.19 -3.78
CA ASN A 277 7.29 -18.50 -3.00
C ASN A 277 8.62 -18.45 -3.76
N LEU A 278 8.79 -17.45 -4.64
CA LEU A 278 9.98 -17.33 -5.48
C LEU A 278 11.31 -17.28 -4.71
N TRP A 279 11.29 -16.84 -3.46
CA TRP A 279 12.48 -16.86 -2.60
C TRP A 279 12.92 -18.29 -2.29
N VAL A 280 11.97 -19.13 -1.90
CA VAL A 280 12.21 -20.56 -1.64
C VAL A 280 12.64 -21.27 -2.92
N GLU A 281 12.00 -20.95 -4.04
CA GLU A 281 12.32 -21.58 -5.31
C GLU A 281 13.71 -21.22 -5.84
N ASN A 282 14.09 -19.94 -5.78
CA ASN A 282 15.45 -19.51 -6.13
C ASN A 282 16.49 -20.20 -5.23
N TYR A 283 16.20 -20.31 -3.93
CA TYR A 283 17.09 -21.02 -3.02
C TYR A 283 17.23 -22.51 -3.40
N LYS A 284 16.13 -23.22 -3.69
CA LYS A 284 16.16 -24.63 -4.12
C LYS A 284 16.97 -24.82 -5.41
N LYS A 285 16.86 -23.93 -6.40
CA LYS A 285 17.59 -23.99 -7.68
C LYS A 285 19.10 -23.84 -7.50
N ASN A 286 19.54 -22.96 -6.59
CA ASN A 286 20.95 -22.72 -6.34
C ASN A 286 21.58 -23.78 -5.41
N ARG A 287 20.77 -24.68 -4.83
CA ARG A 287 21.14 -25.63 -3.76
C ARG A 287 21.93 -26.86 -4.22
N GLU A 288 22.13 -27.11 -5.52
CA GLU A 288 22.97 -28.25 -5.97
C GLU A 288 24.39 -28.23 -5.34
N TYR A 289 24.82 -27.11 -4.76
CA TYR A 289 26.15 -26.94 -4.15
C TYR A 289 26.27 -27.30 -2.65
N GLU A 290 25.22 -27.18 -1.82
CA GLU A 290 25.37 -27.20 -0.34
C GLU A 290 25.09 -28.56 0.35
N LEU A 291 24.37 -29.47 -0.30
CA LEU A 291 23.86 -30.69 0.33
C LEU A 291 24.90 -31.80 0.59
N SER A 292 26.17 -31.57 0.28
CA SER A 292 27.15 -32.66 0.15
C SER A 292 27.83 -33.12 1.44
N ASN A 293 27.84 -32.38 2.57
CA ASN A 293 28.91 -32.64 3.56
C ASN A 293 28.65 -32.51 5.08
N SER A 294 27.48 -32.83 5.64
CA SER A 294 27.39 -32.94 7.11
C SER A 294 26.32 -33.87 7.71
N LYS A 295 26.15 -35.09 7.19
CA LYS A 295 25.62 -36.20 8.03
C LYS A 295 26.72 -36.72 8.96
N THR A 296 27.21 -35.87 9.87
CA THR A 296 28.29 -36.26 10.78
C THR A 296 27.79 -36.85 12.10
N ASN A 297 26.47 -36.82 12.37
CA ASN A 297 25.87 -37.41 13.56
C ASN A 297 24.61 -38.22 13.22
N ASN A 298 24.45 -39.39 13.86
CA ASN A 298 23.29 -40.29 13.72
C ASN A 298 21.96 -39.70 14.29
N LYS A 299 21.88 -38.40 14.59
CA LYS A 299 20.70 -37.75 15.19
C LYS A 299 19.91 -37.01 14.12
N GLU A 300 18.59 -37.07 14.21
CA GLU A 300 17.70 -36.27 13.38
C GLU A 300 17.63 -34.83 13.92
N ASN A 301 17.57 -33.85 13.00
CA ASN A 301 17.54 -32.43 13.36
C ASN A 301 16.10 -31.93 13.50
N ILE A 302 15.75 -31.31 14.63
CA ILE A 302 14.46 -30.66 14.84
C ILE A 302 14.67 -29.15 14.85
N LEU A 303 13.96 -28.42 13.99
CA LEU A 303 13.97 -26.96 14.01
C LEU A 303 12.82 -26.45 14.86
N VAL A 304 13.11 -25.55 15.80
CA VAL A 304 12.12 -24.86 16.61
C VAL A 304 12.13 -23.38 16.23
N THR A 305 11.03 -22.87 15.69
CA THR A 305 10.90 -21.45 15.32
C THR A 305 10.01 -20.72 16.32
N LEU A 306 10.62 -19.86 17.14
CA LEU A 306 9.94 -19.13 18.21
C LEU A 306 9.14 -17.92 17.69
N GLN A 307 8.26 -17.42 18.54
CA GLN A 307 7.47 -16.20 18.33
C GLN A 307 7.80 -15.19 19.45
N PRO A 308 7.56 -13.89 19.26
CA PRO A 308 7.76 -12.92 20.34
C PRO A 308 6.61 -12.97 21.37
N ILE A 309 6.92 -12.98 22.66
CA ILE A 309 5.93 -13.08 23.76
C ILE A 309 4.87 -11.99 23.66
N ARG A 310 5.25 -10.77 23.25
CA ARG A 310 4.31 -9.64 23.10
C ARG A 310 3.16 -9.91 22.12
N ALA A 311 3.31 -10.85 21.18
CA ALA A 311 2.26 -11.26 20.26
C ALA A 311 1.25 -12.26 20.88
N THR A 312 1.56 -12.80 22.07
CA THR A 312 0.73 -13.71 22.86
C THR A 312 0.86 -13.40 24.35
N PRO A 313 0.23 -12.32 24.85
CA PRO A 313 0.27 -11.98 26.28
C PRO A 313 -0.23 -13.09 27.19
N GLU A 314 -1.11 -13.96 26.69
CA GLU A 314 -1.60 -15.14 27.41
C GLU A 314 -0.55 -16.26 27.55
N TRP A 315 0.62 -16.12 26.89
CA TRP A 315 1.62 -17.16 26.79
C TRP A 315 3.00 -16.71 27.32
N ASN A 316 3.17 -16.88 28.63
CA ASN A 316 4.29 -16.34 29.42
C ASN A 316 5.69 -16.96 29.16
N GLY A 317 5.92 -17.72 28.08
CA GLY A 317 7.21 -18.41 27.93
C GLY A 317 7.62 -18.90 26.54
N ASN A 318 6.92 -18.52 25.46
CA ASN A 318 7.15 -18.95 24.06
C ASN A 318 7.09 -20.46 23.76
N ILE A 319 7.22 -21.31 24.78
CA ILE A 319 7.06 -22.76 24.74
C ILE A 319 6.52 -23.24 26.10
N PRO A 320 5.73 -24.32 26.14
CA PRO A 320 5.27 -24.91 27.39
C PRO A 320 6.41 -25.68 28.10
N ASN A 321 6.34 -25.82 29.42
CA ASN A 321 7.37 -26.51 30.20
C ASN A 321 7.52 -27.99 29.80
N TRP A 322 6.42 -28.66 29.46
CA TRP A 322 6.46 -30.04 28.97
C TRP A 322 7.32 -30.20 27.70
N PHE A 323 7.47 -29.14 26.90
CA PHE A 323 8.31 -29.16 25.71
C PHE A 323 9.80 -29.14 26.06
N LEU A 324 10.21 -28.38 27.09
CA LEU A 324 11.59 -28.44 27.59
C LEU A 324 11.95 -29.82 28.16
N GLU A 325 11.01 -30.43 28.88
CA GLU A 325 11.16 -31.82 29.35
C GLU A 325 11.32 -32.79 28.17
N PHE A 326 10.52 -32.62 27.11
CA PHE A 326 10.65 -33.43 25.90
C PHE A 326 12.03 -33.29 25.26
N ILE A 327 12.55 -32.07 25.11
CA ILE A 327 13.89 -31.84 24.54
C ILE A 327 14.94 -32.57 25.39
N LYS A 328 14.85 -32.46 26.72
CA LYS A 328 15.77 -33.10 27.67
C LYS A 328 15.73 -34.62 27.57
N GLU A 329 14.54 -35.21 27.57
CA GLU A 329 14.34 -36.67 27.51
C GLU A 329 14.74 -37.27 26.15
N THR A 330 14.87 -36.45 25.10
CA THR A 330 15.22 -36.89 23.76
C THR A 330 16.61 -36.41 23.31
N ALA A 331 17.45 -35.99 24.27
CA ALA A 331 18.77 -35.43 24.01
C ALA A 331 19.70 -36.36 23.22
N ASP A 332 19.56 -37.67 23.39
CA ASP A 332 20.37 -38.67 22.68
C ASP A 332 19.81 -39.05 21.31
N ILE A 333 18.59 -38.62 20.98
CA ILE A 333 17.89 -38.99 19.74
C ILE A 333 17.91 -37.82 18.75
N TYR A 334 17.68 -36.59 19.23
CA TYR A 334 17.50 -35.41 18.38
C TYR A 334 18.51 -34.31 18.70
N LYS A 335 18.90 -33.56 17.66
CA LYS A 335 19.56 -32.26 17.78
C LYS A 335 18.54 -31.16 17.52
N PHE A 336 18.37 -30.22 18.45
CA PHE A 336 17.42 -29.12 18.31
C PHE A 336 18.12 -27.85 17.84
N TYR A 337 17.54 -27.19 16.86
CA TYR A 337 17.92 -25.87 16.38
C TYR A 337 16.87 -24.89 16.86
N ILE A 338 17.22 -23.98 17.78
CA ILE A 338 16.24 -23.00 18.29
C ILE A 338 16.48 -21.65 17.64
N ARG A 339 15.57 -21.28 16.74
CA ARG A 339 15.61 -20.01 16.01
C ARG A 339 14.70 -18.98 16.67
N PHE A 340 15.30 -17.85 17.04
CA PHE A 340 14.56 -16.70 17.55
C PHE A 340 13.81 -15.99 16.42
N HIS A 341 12.66 -15.39 16.76
CA HIS A 341 11.98 -14.52 15.82
C HIS A 341 12.83 -13.25 15.61
N PRO A 342 12.94 -12.69 14.37
CA PRO A 342 13.77 -11.52 14.12
C PRO A 342 13.47 -10.31 15.01
N ILE A 343 12.20 -10.14 15.40
CA ILE A 343 11.72 -9.04 16.25
C ILE A 343 11.66 -9.36 17.76
N MET A 344 12.15 -10.54 18.19
CA MET A 344 12.29 -10.82 19.63
C MET A 344 13.33 -9.89 20.23
N GLU A 345 13.01 -9.25 21.34
CA GLU A 345 13.91 -8.37 22.07
C GLU A 345 15.07 -9.15 22.69
N GLU A 346 16.20 -8.49 22.91
CA GLU A 346 17.41 -9.14 23.45
C GLU A 346 17.15 -9.75 24.85
N GLU A 347 16.44 -9.03 25.72
CA GLU A 347 16.06 -9.52 27.05
C GLU A 347 15.23 -10.80 26.97
N GLU A 348 14.29 -10.87 26.02
CA GLU A 348 13.45 -12.04 25.78
C GLU A 348 14.29 -13.26 25.35
N ARG A 349 15.24 -13.06 24.43
CA ARG A 349 16.17 -14.11 23.99
C ARG A 349 17.05 -14.60 25.14
N ASN A 350 17.63 -13.68 25.90
CA ASN A 350 18.50 -13.99 27.04
C ASN A 350 17.75 -14.73 28.15
N SER A 351 16.51 -14.34 28.44
CA SER A 351 15.63 -15.02 29.38
C SER A 351 15.35 -16.47 28.94
N PHE A 352 15.06 -16.69 27.66
CA PHE A 352 14.85 -18.04 27.13
C PHE A 352 16.11 -18.90 27.21
N ILE A 353 17.27 -18.36 26.83
CA ILE A 353 18.57 -19.06 26.91
C ILE A 353 18.87 -19.44 28.35
N LYS A 354 18.66 -18.52 29.30
CA LYS A 354 18.82 -18.78 30.74
C LYS A 354 17.94 -19.95 31.20
N LYS A 355 16.65 -19.96 30.81
CA LYS A 355 15.70 -21.04 31.13
C LYS A 355 16.17 -22.40 30.60
N VAL A 356 16.72 -22.44 29.38
CA VAL A 356 17.28 -23.66 28.77
C VAL A 356 18.53 -24.15 29.53
N ASN A 357 19.42 -23.23 29.91
CA ASN A 357 20.62 -23.55 30.68
C ASN A 357 20.28 -24.08 32.08
N GLU A 358 19.34 -23.46 32.79
CA GLU A 358 18.86 -23.91 34.10
C GLU A 358 18.21 -25.31 34.04
N ALA A 359 17.61 -25.68 32.92
CA ALA A 359 17.04 -27.01 32.70
C ALA A 359 18.11 -28.10 32.42
N ASN A 360 19.38 -27.72 32.27
CA ASN A 360 20.51 -28.58 31.88
C ASN A 360 20.27 -29.32 30.56
N ILE A 361 19.94 -28.57 29.50
CA ILE A 361 19.69 -29.10 28.15
C ILE A 361 20.88 -28.77 27.25
N HIS A 362 21.53 -29.79 26.69
CA HIS A 362 22.80 -29.63 25.95
C HIS A 362 22.71 -29.95 24.46
N ASN A 363 21.58 -30.50 23.98
CA ASN A 363 21.37 -30.88 22.59
C ASN A 363 20.73 -29.75 21.74
N ILE A 364 20.92 -28.50 22.15
CA ILE A 364 20.39 -27.31 21.45
C ILE A 364 21.54 -26.55 20.79
N SER A 365 21.33 -26.13 19.55
CA SER A 365 22.18 -25.16 18.86
C SER A 365 21.41 -23.86 18.61
N PHE A 366 21.73 -22.82 19.38
CA PHE A 366 21.21 -21.47 19.16
C PHE A 366 21.99 -20.75 18.06
N GLU A 367 23.31 -20.81 18.11
CA GLU A 367 24.18 -20.07 17.19
C GLU A 367 23.96 -20.50 15.74
N GLU A 368 24.02 -21.81 15.45
CA GLU A 368 23.76 -22.32 14.08
C GLU A 368 22.35 -21.94 13.62
N ALA A 369 21.34 -22.03 14.50
CA ALA A 369 19.95 -21.75 14.16
C ALA A 369 19.67 -20.28 13.83
N ASN A 370 20.48 -19.34 14.33
CA ASN A 370 20.27 -17.90 14.15
C ASN A 370 21.28 -17.27 13.17
N ASN A 371 22.44 -17.90 12.94
CA ASN A 371 23.44 -17.45 11.97
C ASN A 371 23.20 -18.02 10.56
N ASN A 372 22.50 -19.15 10.42
CA ASN A 372 22.13 -19.68 9.10
C ASN A 372 20.81 -19.08 8.59
N SER A 373 20.62 -19.12 7.27
CA SER A 373 19.33 -18.78 6.66
C SER A 373 18.26 -19.80 7.08
N LEU A 374 17.01 -19.36 7.19
CA LEU A 374 15.91 -20.26 7.54
C LEU A 374 15.76 -21.41 6.53
N LEU A 375 15.98 -21.13 5.24
CA LEU A 375 15.86 -22.12 4.16
C LEU A 375 16.97 -23.18 4.22
N SER A 376 18.19 -22.77 4.62
CA SER A 376 19.30 -23.69 4.87
C SER A 376 19.05 -24.60 6.08
N LEU A 377 18.30 -24.12 7.08
CA LEU A 377 17.90 -24.99 8.19
C LEU A 377 16.85 -26.01 7.74
N PHE A 378 15.80 -25.61 7.01
CA PHE A 378 14.77 -26.55 6.52
C PHE A 378 15.34 -27.66 5.65
N SER A 379 16.33 -27.33 4.87
CA SER A 379 17.10 -28.24 4.03
C SER A 379 17.61 -29.49 4.73
N ASN A 380 17.91 -29.41 6.03
CA ASN A 380 18.42 -30.50 6.86
C ASN A 380 17.53 -30.78 8.08
N THR A 381 16.29 -30.30 8.07
CA THR A 381 15.35 -30.46 9.18
C THR A 381 14.48 -31.71 8.98
N PHE A 382 14.34 -32.49 10.04
CA PHE A 382 13.41 -33.62 10.10
C PHE A 382 11.97 -33.15 10.33
N VAL A 383 11.77 -32.32 11.36
CA VAL A 383 10.47 -31.75 11.75
C VAL A 383 10.67 -30.29 12.15
N ASN A 384 9.75 -29.43 11.73
CA ASN A 384 9.63 -28.06 12.24
C ASN A 384 8.63 -28.04 13.39
N ILE A 385 8.99 -27.41 14.51
CA ILE A 385 8.11 -27.20 15.65
C ILE A 385 7.97 -25.69 15.84
N THR A 386 6.74 -25.22 15.94
CA THR A 386 6.50 -23.78 16.11
C THR A 386 5.22 -23.53 16.89
N PRO A 387 5.08 -22.39 17.58
CA PRO A 387 3.82 -22.05 18.19
C PRO A 387 2.66 -21.94 17.19
N TYR A 388 2.83 -21.05 16.20
CA TYR A 388 1.82 -20.62 15.23
C TYR A 388 2.46 -19.79 14.10
N SER A 389 3.75 -20.01 13.82
CA SER A 389 4.49 -19.26 12.81
C SER A 389 4.04 -19.61 11.40
N SER A 390 4.09 -18.62 10.49
CA SER A 390 3.92 -18.86 9.06
C SER A 390 5.09 -19.64 8.44
N THR A 391 6.20 -19.85 9.16
CA THR A 391 7.33 -20.68 8.72
C THR A 391 6.93 -22.11 8.33
N ALA A 392 5.70 -22.53 8.64
CA ALA A 392 5.08 -23.76 8.16
C ALA A 392 4.98 -23.88 6.62
N PHE A 393 4.79 -22.78 5.87
CA PHE A 393 4.77 -22.87 4.39
C PHE A 393 6.15 -23.14 3.86
N GLU A 394 7.14 -22.37 4.31
CA GLU A 394 8.51 -22.62 3.93
C GLU A 394 8.95 -24.03 4.37
N ALA A 395 8.52 -24.55 5.53
CA ALA A 395 8.79 -25.94 5.91
C ALA A 395 8.16 -26.94 4.93
N TYR A 396 6.88 -26.74 4.57
CA TYR A 396 6.15 -27.58 3.62
C TYR A 396 6.83 -27.63 2.25
N GLU A 397 7.33 -26.49 1.77
CA GLU A 397 8.09 -26.41 0.50
C GLU A 397 9.35 -27.28 0.50
N PHE A 398 9.89 -27.64 1.66
CA PHE A 398 11.04 -28.55 1.82
C PHE A 398 10.61 -29.98 2.19
N GLY A 399 9.31 -30.27 2.20
CA GLY A 399 8.78 -31.56 2.65
C GLY A 399 8.94 -31.80 4.15
N VAL A 400 9.09 -30.72 4.92
CA VAL A 400 9.28 -30.78 6.37
C VAL A 400 7.92 -30.60 7.05
N PRO A 401 7.40 -31.65 7.74
CA PRO A 401 6.17 -31.51 8.50
C PRO A 401 6.34 -30.50 9.64
N THR A 402 5.27 -29.76 9.94
CA THR A 402 5.22 -28.78 11.01
C THR A 402 4.30 -29.25 12.14
N ILE A 403 4.79 -29.18 13.37
CA ILE A 403 4.02 -29.46 14.59
C ILE A 403 3.79 -28.17 15.35
N PHE A 404 2.52 -27.80 15.52
CA PHE A 404 2.11 -26.69 16.35
C PHE A 404 2.01 -27.09 17.81
N ILE A 405 2.57 -26.25 18.70
CA ILE A 405 2.54 -26.45 20.16
C ILE A 405 1.68 -25.41 20.89
N HIS A 406 0.94 -24.61 20.13
CA HIS A 406 0.02 -23.60 20.65
C HIS A 406 -1.27 -23.58 19.83
N TYR A 407 -2.42 -23.44 20.49
CA TYR A 407 -3.74 -23.60 19.85
C TYR A 407 -3.97 -22.63 18.67
N LYS A 408 -3.34 -21.44 18.70
CA LYS A 408 -3.37 -20.46 17.58
C LYS A 408 -2.84 -21.05 16.27
N GLY A 409 -1.96 -22.05 16.31
CA GLY A 409 -1.44 -22.73 15.12
C GLY A 409 -2.52 -23.44 14.31
N ASN A 410 -3.66 -23.79 14.93
CA ASN A 410 -4.78 -24.40 14.23
C ASN A 410 -5.37 -23.51 13.12
N ILE A 411 -5.11 -22.20 13.13
CA ILE A 411 -5.54 -21.31 12.04
C ILE A 411 -4.89 -21.70 10.70
N ILE A 412 -3.71 -22.36 10.75
CA ILE A 412 -2.94 -22.81 9.59
C ILE A 412 -3.48 -24.13 9.01
N LYS A 413 -4.26 -24.93 9.75
CA LYS A 413 -4.81 -26.20 9.21
C LYS A 413 -5.65 -25.99 7.95
N ASN A 414 -6.33 -24.85 7.83
CA ASN A 414 -7.14 -24.51 6.67
C ASN A 414 -6.41 -23.61 5.67
N SER A 415 -5.09 -23.70 5.57
CA SER A 415 -4.27 -22.75 4.78
C SER A 415 -3.79 -23.27 3.44
N GLY A 416 -4.23 -24.46 3.03
CA GLY A 416 -3.81 -25.12 1.78
C GLY A 416 -2.54 -25.97 1.92
N ILE A 417 -1.91 -26.01 3.10
CA ILE A 417 -0.92 -27.06 3.38
C ILE A 417 -1.70 -28.38 3.60
N PRO A 418 -1.32 -29.49 2.95
CA PRO A 418 -1.98 -30.78 3.16
C PRO A 418 -1.92 -31.22 4.63
N ASP A 419 -3.00 -31.82 5.12
CA ASP A 419 -3.17 -32.20 6.53
C ASP A 419 -2.05 -33.12 7.02
N GLU A 420 -1.47 -33.95 6.14
CA GLU A 420 -0.35 -34.83 6.48
C GLU A 420 0.97 -34.11 6.77
N TYR A 421 1.06 -32.80 6.52
CA TYR A 421 2.23 -31.98 6.88
C TYR A 421 1.99 -31.08 8.09
N ILE A 422 0.77 -31.02 8.63
CA ILE A 422 0.41 -30.10 9.72
C ILE A 422 -0.18 -30.86 10.91
N PHE A 423 0.51 -30.76 12.03
CA PHE A 423 0.13 -31.43 13.26
C PHE A 423 -0.05 -30.45 14.42
N PHE A 424 -0.73 -30.90 15.46
CA PHE A 424 -0.87 -30.16 16.71
C PHE A 424 -0.57 -31.11 17.87
N ALA A 425 0.29 -30.70 18.79
CA ALA A 425 0.64 -31.45 19.98
C ALA A 425 0.19 -30.67 21.23
N GLU A 426 -0.68 -31.28 22.03
CA GLU A 426 -1.16 -30.70 23.29
C GLU A 426 -0.16 -30.94 24.43
N ASP A 427 0.56 -32.06 24.36
CA ASP A 427 1.53 -32.47 25.36
C ASP A 427 2.72 -33.25 24.78
N LYS A 428 3.58 -33.73 25.68
CA LYS A 428 4.79 -34.51 25.37
C LYS A 428 4.49 -35.87 24.74
N HIS A 429 3.40 -36.53 25.11
CA HIS A 429 3.03 -37.84 24.56
C HIS A 429 2.56 -37.72 23.12
N ASP A 430 1.69 -36.74 22.86
CA ASP A 430 1.23 -36.41 21.51
C ASP A 430 2.40 -36.05 20.59
N LEU A 431 3.29 -35.18 21.07
CA LEU A 431 4.47 -34.77 20.32
C LEU A 431 5.33 -35.98 19.91
N ARG A 432 5.59 -36.91 20.83
CA ARG A 432 6.32 -38.16 20.54
C ARG A 432 5.66 -38.96 19.44
N LYS A 433 4.35 -39.21 19.57
CA LYS A 433 3.57 -39.99 18.62
C LYS A 433 3.65 -39.37 17.22
N ILE A 434 3.47 -38.05 17.13
CA ILE A 434 3.49 -37.30 15.86
C ILE A 434 4.88 -37.35 15.21
N ILE A 435 5.95 -37.14 15.99
CA ILE A 435 7.33 -37.21 15.46
C ILE A 435 7.63 -38.61 14.93
N SER A 436 7.22 -39.67 15.65
CA SER A 436 7.39 -41.04 15.17
C SER A 436 6.64 -41.32 13.87
N SER A 437 5.40 -40.82 13.69
CA SER A 437 4.67 -40.99 12.43
C SER A 437 5.23 -40.14 11.27
N SER A 438 5.86 -39.01 11.58
CA SER A 438 6.43 -38.08 10.59
C SER A 438 7.57 -38.70 9.76
N LEU A 439 8.21 -39.77 10.25
CA LEU A 439 9.26 -40.51 9.54
C LEU A 439 8.79 -41.04 8.17
N SER A 440 7.51 -41.38 8.03
CA SER A 440 6.93 -41.92 6.80
C SER A 440 6.69 -40.86 5.72
N ILE A 441 6.43 -39.61 6.12
CA ILE A 441 6.04 -38.51 5.23
C ILE A 441 7.22 -38.00 4.41
N GLN A 442 8.38 -37.78 5.04
CA GLN A 442 9.58 -37.29 4.34
C GLN A 442 10.04 -38.20 3.19
N ARG A 443 9.83 -39.51 3.33
CA ARG A 443 10.20 -40.49 2.28
C ARG A 443 9.32 -40.37 1.04
N THR A 444 8.07 -39.92 1.21
CA THR A 444 7.09 -39.78 0.12
C THR A 444 7.30 -38.47 -0.64
N TYR A 445 7.62 -37.37 0.05
CA TYR A 445 7.82 -36.05 -0.58
C TYR A 445 8.92 -36.06 -1.65
N LYS A 446 10.06 -36.71 -1.38
CA LYS A 446 11.20 -36.78 -2.30
C LYS A 446 10.87 -37.45 -3.65
N ASN A 447 9.78 -38.20 -3.73
CA ASN A 447 9.36 -38.89 -4.96
C ASN A 447 8.28 -38.12 -5.74
N ASN A 448 7.65 -37.11 -5.12
CA ASN A 448 6.47 -36.43 -5.64
C ASN A 448 6.69 -34.93 -5.87
N SER A 449 7.92 -34.45 -6.08
CA SER A 449 8.16 -33.02 -6.37
C SER A 449 7.50 -32.64 -7.69
N THR A 450 6.24 -32.24 -7.63
CA THR A 450 5.39 -31.89 -8.76
C THR A 450 5.74 -30.52 -9.29
N LYS A 451 5.72 -30.43 -10.62
CA LYS A 451 5.62 -29.25 -11.49
C LYS A 451 5.53 -27.91 -10.76
N ASP A 452 6.71 -27.33 -10.52
CA ASP A 452 7.09 -26.00 -10.98
C ASP A 452 5.94 -25.23 -11.67
N VAL A 453 5.13 -24.52 -10.88
CA VAL A 453 4.31 -23.42 -11.41
C VAL A 453 5.26 -22.24 -11.62
N TYR A 454 6.16 -22.37 -12.59
CA TYR A 454 6.91 -21.24 -13.09
C TYR A 454 6.26 -20.78 -14.37
N SER A 455 5.76 -19.55 -14.36
CA SER A 455 5.79 -18.80 -15.60
C SER A 455 7.04 -17.95 -15.53
N ASP A 456 8.06 -18.24 -16.34
CA ASP A 456 9.09 -17.24 -16.72
C ASP A 456 8.43 -15.92 -17.23
N ASN A 457 7.11 -15.99 -17.47
CA ASN A 457 6.21 -14.93 -17.88
C ASN A 457 5.41 -14.25 -16.74
N ILE A 458 5.86 -14.25 -15.47
CA ILE A 458 5.12 -13.54 -14.39
C ILE A 458 4.82 -12.08 -14.77
N ILE A 459 5.79 -11.38 -15.37
CA ILE A 459 5.63 -9.98 -15.79
C ILE A 459 4.55 -9.85 -16.88
N SER A 460 4.59 -10.73 -17.88
CA SER A 460 3.57 -10.76 -18.94
C SER A 460 2.18 -11.11 -18.38
N LEU A 461 2.10 -11.97 -17.38
CA LEU A 461 0.85 -12.32 -16.70
C LEU A 461 0.29 -11.12 -15.94
N ILE A 462 1.14 -10.39 -15.20
CA ILE A 462 0.76 -9.14 -14.51
C ILE A 462 0.19 -8.14 -15.51
N ASP A 463 0.88 -7.90 -16.62
CA ASP A 463 0.42 -6.95 -17.65
C ASP A 463 -0.91 -7.39 -18.26
N THR A 464 -1.04 -8.67 -18.58
CA THR A 464 -2.27 -9.23 -19.17
C THR A 464 -3.46 -9.08 -18.23
N GLU A 465 -3.31 -9.43 -16.95
CA GLU A 465 -4.38 -9.29 -15.96
C GLU A 465 -4.71 -7.82 -15.69
N TYR A 466 -3.72 -6.93 -15.67
CA TYR A 466 -3.97 -5.50 -15.52
C TYR A 466 -4.74 -4.92 -16.71
N GLN A 467 -4.41 -5.28 -17.95
CA GLN A 467 -5.15 -4.80 -19.13
C GLN A 467 -6.61 -5.28 -19.13
N LYS A 468 -6.88 -6.50 -18.63
CA LYS A 468 -8.25 -6.99 -18.43
C LYS A 468 -9.00 -6.10 -17.43
N LEU A 469 -8.41 -5.82 -16.27
CA LEU A 469 -9.01 -4.94 -15.25
C LEU A 469 -9.30 -3.54 -15.81
N LYS A 470 -8.35 -2.95 -16.53
CA LYS A 470 -8.49 -1.62 -17.14
C LYS A 470 -9.60 -1.55 -18.20
N THR A 471 -9.77 -2.61 -18.99
CA THR A 471 -10.83 -2.69 -20.01
C THR A 471 -12.20 -2.79 -19.36
N ILE A 472 -12.34 -3.54 -18.28
CA ILE A 472 -13.61 -3.62 -17.54
C ILE A 472 -13.92 -2.25 -16.90
N GLU A 473 -12.92 -1.61 -16.28
CA GLU A 473 -13.09 -0.29 -15.66
C GLU A 473 -13.54 0.78 -16.67
N SER A 474 -12.98 0.81 -17.88
CA SER A 474 -13.39 1.80 -18.90
C SER A 474 -14.82 1.59 -19.41
N THR A 475 -15.29 0.33 -19.47
CA THR A 475 -16.69 0.04 -19.85
C THR A 475 -17.70 0.46 -18.78
N GLU A 476 -17.34 0.36 -17.49
CA GLU A 476 -18.20 0.84 -16.40
C GLU A 476 -18.09 2.35 -16.17
N GLN A 477 -16.94 2.97 -16.47
CA GLN A 477 -16.66 4.39 -16.25
C GLN A 477 -16.98 5.32 -17.43
N GLY A 478 -17.72 4.86 -18.44
CA GLY A 478 -18.12 5.63 -19.63
C GLY A 478 -18.82 6.98 -19.36
N ILE A 479 -19.10 7.32 -18.10
CA ILE A 479 -19.56 8.62 -17.67
C ILE A 479 -18.82 8.96 -16.35
N ILE A 480 -17.82 9.86 -16.38
CA ILE A 480 -17.54 10.65 -15.17
C ILE A 480 -18.87 11.34 -14.87
N SER A 481 -19.48 10.95 -13.76
CA SER A 481 -20.76 11.52 -13.38
C SER A 481 -20.59 13.03 -13.23
N LEU A 482 -21.62 13.79 -13.60
CA LEU A 482 -21.68 15.24 -13.37
C LEU A 482 -21.25 15.60 -11.94
N ASN A 483 -21.54 14.73 -10.97
CA ASN A 483 -21.13 14.87 -9.56
C ASN A 483 -19.62 14.73 -9.32
N GLN A 484 -18.91 13.82 -10.02
CA GLN A 484 -17.45 13.70 -9.92
C GLN A 484 -16.75 14.94 -10.50
N PHE A 485 -17.27 15.47 -11.61
CA PHE A 485 -16.80 16.73 -12.16
C PHE A 485 -17.08 17.91 -11.23
N ILE A 486 -18.31 18.04 -10.73
CA ILE A 486 -18.66 19.08 -9.74
C ILE A 486 -17.76 18.96 -8.50
N ASN A 487 -17.42 17.76 -8.04
CA ASN A 487 -16.51 17.57 -6.92
C ASN A 487 -15.06 17.98 -7.25
N LEU A 488 -14.58 17.77 -8.48
CA LEU A 488 -13.31 18.31 -8.96
C LEU A 488 -13.32 19.85 -8.91
N LEU A 489 -14.40 20.48 -9.38
CA LEU A 489 -14.57 21.93 -9.33
C LEU A 489 -14.66 22.47 -7.90
N ARG A 490 -15.40 21.78 -7.02
CA ARG A 490 -15.57 22.13 -5.59
C ARG A 490 -14.25 22.07 -4.82
N ARG A 491 -13.38 21.10 -5.12
CA ARG A 491 -12.05 21.00 -4.50
C ARG A 491 -11.19 22.25 -4.78
N GLY A 492 -11.29 22.82 -5.97
CA GLY A 492 -10.65 24.10 -6.30
C GLY A 492 -11.25 25.29 -5.55
N ALA A 493 -12.58 25.30 -5.37
CA ALA A 493 -13.32 26.41 -4.76
C ALA A 493 -13.19 26.53 -3.24
N THR A 494 -12.98 25.43 -2.53
CA THR A 494 -12.90 25.42 -1.06
C THR A 494 -11.57 25.94 -0.50
N LEU A 495 -10.53 26.11 -1.31
CA LEU A 495 -9.18 26.54 -0.88
C LEU A 495 -9.01 28.08 -0.81
N ASN A 496 -10.11 28.79 -0.52
CA ASN A 496 -10.36 30.22 -0.75
C ASN A 496 -9.55 31.22 0.11
N HIS A 497 -8.43 30.82 0.71
CA HIS A 497 -7.60 31.66 1.56
C HIS A 497 -6.16 31.91 1.07
N TYR A 498 -5.78 31.37 -0.09
CA TYR A 498 -4.42 31.53 -0.64
C TYR A 498 -4.42 31.90 -2.13
N ASN A 499 -3.27 32.41 -2.58
CA ASN A 499 -3.02 32.97 -3.91
C ASN A 499 -3.55 32.05 -5.03
N PHE A 500 -4.71 32.42 -5.59
CA PHE A 500 -5.58 31.55 -6.40
C PHE A 500 -4.91 30.98 -7.67
N SER A 501 -3.94 31.71 -8.25
CA SER A 501 -3.22 31.26 -9.44
C SER A 501 -2.43 29.95 -9.19
N ASN A 502 -1.81 29.81 -8.03
CA ASN A 502 -0.96 28.66 -7.73
C ASN A 502 -1.78 27.40 -7.41
N VAL A 503 -3.07 27.54 -7.10
CA VAL A 503 -3.93 26.42 -6.70
C VAL A 503 -4.42 25.66 -7.92
N LEU A 504 -4.82 26.33 -9.00
CA LEU A 504 -5.26 25.65 -10.23
C LEU A 504 -4.10 24.93 -10.92
N ASP A 505 -2.91 25.53 -10.96
CA ASP A 505 -1.71 24.93 -11.56
C ASP A 505 -1.21 23.68 -10.80
N VAL A 506 -1.56 23.57 -9.51
CA VAL A 506 -1.27 22.39 -8.68
C VAL A 506 -2.38 21.34 -8.77
N LEU A 507 -3.61 21.75 -9.05
CA LEU A 507 -4.79 20.88 -9.03
C LEU A 507 -5.10 20.22 -10.36
N PHE A 508 -4.78 20.87 -11.49
CA PHE A 508 -5.13 20.38 -12.81
C PHE A 508 -3.88 20.19 -13.68
N ASN A 509 -3.64 18.95 -14.11
CA ASN A 509 -2.69 18.64 -15.16
C ASN A 509 -3.34 18.77 -16.54
N LYS A 510 -2.53 18.76 -17.60
CA LYS A 510 -2.97 18.91 -18.99
C LYS A 510 -4.18 18.02 -19.36
N LYS A 511 -4.18 16.74 -18.93
CA LYS A 511 -5.28 15.81 -19.23
C LYS A 511 -6.58 16.19 -18.54
N GLU A 512 -6.51 16.80 -17.36
CA GLU A 512 -7.70 17.24 -16.63
C GLU A 512 -8.31 18.50 -17.25
N TYR A 513 -7.49 19.38 -17.83
CA TYR A 513 -7.99 20.48 -18.67
C TYR A 513 -8.67 19.97 -19.93
N GLU A 514 -8.05 19.02 -20.66
CA GLU A 514 -8.68 18.37 -21.82
C GLU A 514 -9.99 17.68 -21.44
N LEU A 515 -10.02 17.06 -20.26
CA LEU A 515 -11.22 16.43 -19.73
C LEU A 515 -12.34 17.44 -19.52
N ILE A 516 -12.07 18.62 -18.93
CA ILE A 516 -13.08 19.68 -18.74
C ILE A 516 -13.72 20.08 -20.06
N LEU A 517 -12.93 20.21 -21.12
CA LEU A 517 -13.42 20.60 -22.44
C LEU A 517 -14.34 19.53 -23.06
N ASN A 518 -14.06 18.24 -22.82
CA ASN A 518 -14.89 17.13 -23.31
C ASN A 518 -16.28 17.05 -22.64
N PHE A 519 -16.57 17.86 -21.61
CA PHE A 519 -17.88 17.88 -20.94
C PHE A 519 -18.88 18.87 -21.53
N LYS A 520 -18.56 19.60 -22.60
CA LYS A 520 -19.42 20.65 -23.19
C LYS A 520 -20.88 20.24 -23.34
N ASP A 521 -21.11 19.06 -23.93
CA ASP A 521 -22.47 18.60 -24.26
C ASP A 521 -23.22 17.99 -23.06
N LYS A 522 -22.55 17.82 -21.93
CA LYS A 522 -23.09 17.21 -20.71
C LYS A 522 -23.47 18.23 -19.64
N PHE A 523 -23.07 19.49 -19.81
CA PHE A 523 -23.49 20.57 -18.94
C PHE A 523 -24.79 21.18 -19.46
N PRO A 524 -25.75 21.50 -18.57
CA PRO A 524 -26.78 22.46 -18.93
C PRO A 524 -26.06 23.71 -19.42
N ILE A 525 -26.40 24.17 -20.63
CA ILE A 525 -25.76 25.29 -21.36
C ILE A 525 -25.70 26.60 -20.55
N ASN A 526 -26.31 26.64 -19.37
CA ASN A 526 -26.56 27.85 -18.58
C ASN A 526 -25.82 27.83 -17.22
N LYS A 527 -24.78 27.01 -17.03
CA LYS A 527 -24.03 26.95 -15.76
C LYS A 527 -22.74 27.76 -15.83
N MET A 528 -22.63 28.82 -15.04
CA MET A 528 -21.44 29.69 -14.99
C MET A 528 -20.17 28.90 -14.66
N ASP A 529 -20.26 27.91 -13.77
CA ASP A 529 -19.15 27.06 -13.38
C ASP A 529 -18.43 26.48 -14.61
N TYR A 530 -19.19 25.92 -15.57
CA TYR A 530 -18.61 25.28 -16.74
C TYR A 530 -17.83 26.27 -17.61
N PHE A 531 -18.42 27.43 -17.91
CA PHE A 531 -17.78 28.45 -18.74
C PHE A 531 -16.49 28.99 -18.12
N PHE A 532 -16.48 29.23 -16.80
CA PHE A 532 -15.27 29.66 -16.11
C PHE A 532 -14.15 28.61 -16.22
N PHE A 533 -14.44 27.36 -15.85
CA PHE A 533 -13.42 26.31 -15.83
C PHE A 533 -12.98 25.89 -17.24
N ALA A 534 -13.89 25.89 -18.22
CA ALA A 534 -13.55 25.66 -19.63
C ALA A 534 -12.68 26.78 -20.19
N GLY A 535 -13.02 28.04 -19.93
CA GLY A 535 -12.20 29.19 -20.34
C GLY A 535 -10.79 29.13 -19.76
N ARG A 536 -10.65 28.82 -18.45
CA ARG A 536 -9.35 28.57 -17.83
C ARG A 536 -8.62 27.39 -18.47
N SER A 537 -9.31 26.30 -18.78
CA SER A 537 -8.73 25.11 -19.42
C SER A 537 -8.14 25.43 -20.79
N PHE A 538 -8.86 26.18 -21.62
CA PHE A 538 -8.36 26.64 -22.92
C PHE A 538 -7.11 27.52 -22.79
N PHE A 539 -7.07 28.43 -21.81
CA PHE A 539 -5.89 29.26 -21.56
C PHE A 539 -4.64 28.41 -21.26
N GLU A 540 -4.76 27.43 -20.36
CA GLU A 540 -3.65 26.56 -19.98
C GLU A 540 -3.22 25.62 -21.12
N LEU A 541 -4.16 25.24 -21.99
CA LEU A 541 -3.89 24.48 -23.21
C LEU A 541 -3.37 25.37 -24.37
N LYS A 542 -3.18 26.67 -24.13
CA LYS A 542 -2.72 27.68 -25.10
C LYS A 542 -3.68 27.91 -26.28
N ASP A 543 -4.96 27.56 -26.11
CA ASP A 543 -6.02 27.94 -27.04
C ASP A 543 -6.64 29.26 -26.57
N ILE A 544 -6.04 30.36 -27.02
CA ILE A 544 -6.40 31.70 -26.57
C ILE A 544 -7.81 32.10 -27.04
N ASN A 545 -8.25 31.63 -28.20
CA ASN A 545 -9.59 31.93 -28.72
C ASN A 545 -10.67 31.21 -27.92
N GLY A 546 -10.47 29.92 -27.61
CA GLY A 546 -11.38 29.17 -26.73
C GLY A 546 -11.47 29.78 -25.34
N CYS A 547 -10.37 30.30 -24.79
CA CYS A 547 -10.38 31.02 -23.52
C CYS A 547 -11.31 32.24 -23.57
N ILE A 548 -11.15 33.08 -24.60
CA ILE A 548 -11.96 34.29 -24.79
C ILE A 548 -13.44 33.96 -24.96
N GLU A 549 -13.77 32.99 -25.82
CA GLU A 549 -15.15 32.56 -26.06
C GLU A 549 -15.84 32.18 -24.74
N TYR A 550 -15.24 31.29 -23.96
CA TYR A 550 -15.89 30.74 -22.77
C TYR A 550 -15.85 31.70 -21.58
N LEU A 551 -14.76 32.45 -21.38
CA LEU A 551 -14.74 33.45 -20.31
C LEU A 551 -15.71 34.60 -20.60
N LYS A 552 -16.02 34.88 -21.88
CA LYS A 552 -17.00 35.91 -22.24
C LYS A 552 -18.41 35.46 -21.86
N GLU A 553 -18.79 34.24 -22.24
CA GLU A 553 -20.06 33.64 -21.82
C GLU A 553 -20.20 33.60 -20.28
N TYR A 554 -19.12 33.28 -19.57
CA TYR A 554 -19.10 33.38 -18.11
C TYR A 554 -19.38 34.80 -17.58
N LEU A 555 -18.73 35.83 -18.16
CA LEU A 555 -18.92 37.23 -17.76
C LEU A 555 -20.34 37.71 -18.07
N ASP A 556 -20.87 37.37 -19.25
CA ASP A 556 -22.23 37.74 -19.67
C ASP A 556 -23.29 37.11 -18.73
N LEU A 557 -23.09 35.85 -18.32
CA LEU A 557 -23.92 35.19 -17.31
C LEU A 557 -23.73 35.81 -15.91
N TYR A 558 -22.52 36.23 -15.55
CA TYR A 558 -22.23 36.88 -14.28
C TYR A 558 -22.92 38.25 -14.18
N GLU A 559 -23.00 39.01 -15.27
CA GLU A 559 -23.64 40.32 -15.32
C GLU A 559 -25.18 40.24 -15.38
N SER A 560 -25.71 39.28 -16.12
CA SER A 560 -27.16 39.10 -16.32
C SER A 560 -27.89 38.47 -15.13
N ARG A 561 -27.17 38.06 -14.08
CA ARG A 561 -27.78 37.44 -12.90
C ARG A 561 -28.66 38.44 -12.15
N ASP A 562 -29.90 38.02 -11.91
CA ASP A 562 -30.78 38.71 -10.98
C ASP A 562 -30.27 38.47 -9.54
N ASN A 563 -30.35 39.47 -8.65
CA ASN A 563 -29.89 39.38 -7.25
C ASN A 563 -30.61 38.28 -6.42
N HIS A 564 -31.46 37.46 -7.02
CA HIS A 564 -32.29 36.43 -6.41
C HIS A 564 -32.12 35.01 -6.98
N GLN A 565 -31.17 34.74 -7.88
CA GLN A 565 -30.97 33.39 -8.44
C GLN A 565 -29.77 32.61 -7.86
N ASN A 566 -30.08 31.39 -7.41
CA ASN A 566 -29.23 30.23 -7.08
C ASN A 566 -27.85 30.49 -6.45
N ASN A 567 -27.79 30.48 -5.11
CA ASN A 567 -26.55 30.43 -4.31
C ASN A 567 -25.69 29.15 -4.50
N ASP A 568 -26.08 28.23 -5.38
CA ASP A 568 -25.47 26.91 -5.51
C ASP A 568 -24.29 26.85 -6.49
N GLU A 569 -24.06 27.88 -7.31
CA GLU A 569 -22.92 27.93 -8.22
C GLU A 569 -21.65 28.44 -7.53
N LEU A 570 -20.55 27.73 -7.73
CA LEU A 570 -19.28 27.99 -7.03
C LEU A 570 -18.65 29.29 -7.51
N THR A 571 -18.77 29.54 -8.82
CA THR A 571 -18.13 30.66 -9.50
C THR A 571 -18.88 31.99 -9.35
N ILE A 572 -19.98 32.05 -8.59
CA ILE A 572 -20.69 33.32 -8.34
C ILE A 572 -19.85 34.30 -7.50
N LYS A 573 -18.89 33.80 -6.72
CA LYS A 573 -18.08 34.64 -5.82
C LYS A 573 -17.19 35.61 -6.58
N LYS A 574 -17.01 36.81 -6.02
CA LYS A 574 -16.22 37.90 -6.61
C LYS A 574 -14.80 37.50 -7.06
N ASN A 575 -14.13 36.58 -6.36
CA ASN A 575 -12.80 36.11 -6.75
C ASN A 575 -12.76 35.45 -8.15
N TYR A 576 -13.85 34.78 -8.56
CA TYR A 576 -13.95 34.16 -9.88
C TYR A 576 -14.16 35.20 -10.98
N LEU A 577 -14.96 36.24 -10.71
CA LEU A 577 -15.05 37.41 -11.59
C LEU A 577 -13.66 38.04 -11.82
N LEU A 578 -12.93 38.32 -10.74
CA LEU A 578 -11.59 38.89 -10.82
C LEU A 578 -10.65 38.01 -11.66
N SER A 579 -10.70 36.69 -11.44
CA SER A 579 -9.90 35.73 -12.21
C SER A 579 -10.31 35.71 -13.68
N ALA A 580 -11.60 35.68 -14.01
CA ALA A 580 -12.08 35.70 -15.38
C ALA A 580 -11.66 36.97 -16.11
N LEU A 581 -11.86 38.15 -15.51
CA LEU A 581 -11.42 39.44 -16.06
C LEU A 581 -9.90 39.46 -16.29
N TYR A 582 -9.12 38.96 -15.33
CA TYR A 582 -7.66 38.91 -15.47
C TYR A 582 -7.20 38.00 -16.63
N TYR A 583 -7.74 36.78 -16.73
CA TYR A 583 -7.38 35.86 -17.81
C TYR A 583 -7.94 36.29 -19.17
N MET A 584 -9.08 36.98 -19.20
CA MET A 584 -9.57 37.65 -20.41
C MET A 584 -8.59 38.73 -20.87
N GLY A 585 -8.12 39.59 -19.95
CA GLY A 585 -7.11 40.60 -20.23
C GLY A 585 -5.79 40.02 -20.75
N LEU A 586 -5.31 38.93 -20.15
CA LEU A 586 -4.12 38.20 -20.63
C LEU A 586 -4.32 37.59 -22.02
N SER A 587 -5.49 37.02 -22.28
CA SER A 587 -5.80 36.39 -23.57
C SER A 587 -5.81 37.42 -24.70
N GLN A 588 -6.47 38.57 -24.46
CA GLN A 588 -6.45 39.70 -25.41
C GLN A 588 -5.05 40.28 -25.59
N PHE A 589 -4.25 40.35 -24.52
CA PHE A 589 -2.86 40.78 -24.60
C PHE A 589 -2.04 39.87 -25.53
N PHE A 590 -2.17 38.55 -25.40
CA PHE A 590 -1.45 37.59 -26.24
C PHE A 590 -1.87 37.60 -27.71
N LEU A 591 -3.11 38.02 -28.02
CA LEU A 591 -3.56 38.24 -29.40
C LEU A 591 -3.13 39.60 -29.97
N GLY A 592 -2.50 40.48 -29.18
CA GLY A 592 -2.13 41.84 -29.60
C GLY A 592 -3.28 42.84 -29.55
N ASN A 593 -4.43 42.48 -28.96
CA ASN A 593 -5.60 43.34 -28.82
C ASN A 593 -5.45 44.23 -27.58
N LEU A 594 -4.51 45.19 -27.64
CA LEU A 594 -4.08 45.97 -26.48
C LEU A 594 -5.21 46.80 -25.84
N LYS A 595 -6.15 47.32 -26.63
CA LYS A 595 -7.29 48.11 -26.12
C LYS A 595 -8.24 47.27 -25.28
N GLU A 596 -8.69 46.14 -25.81
CA GLU A 596 -9.53 45.17 -25.10
C GLU A 596 -8.80 44.60 -23.88
N SER A 597 -7.50 44.32 -24.00
CA SER A 597 -6.68 43.88 -22.88
C SER A 597 -6.66 44.92 -21.75
N GLU A 598 -6.41 46.20 -22.07
CA GLU A 598 -6.44 47.29 -21.10
C GLU A 598 -7.81 47.43 -20.44
N TYR A 599 -8.90 47.29 -21.22
CA TYR A 599 -10.27 47.33 -20.71
C TYR A 599 -10.48 46.26 -19.62
N TYR A 600 -10.22 44.99 -19.91
CA TYR A 600 -10.44 43.92 -18.93
C TYR A 600 -9.54 44.02 -17.69
N PHE A 601 -8.29 44.49 -17.85
CA PHE A 601 -7.44 44.76 -16.69
C PHE A 601 -7.95 45.91 -15.84
N LYS A 602 -8.49 46.98 -16.45
CA LYS A 602 -9.12 48.08 -15.70
C LYS A 602 -10.34 47.59 -14.94
N GLU A 603 -11.22 46.81 -15.57
CA GLU A 603 -12.37 46.21 -14.90
C GLU A 603 -11.94 45.31 -13.73
N CYS A 604 -10.92 44.47 -13.92
CA CYS A 604 -10.35 43.64 -12.86
C CYS A 604 -9.85 44.48 -11.67
N ILE A 605 -9.16 45.59 -11.93
CA ILE A 605 -8.67 46.51 -10.90
C ILE A 605 -9.83 47.20 -10.18
N THR A 606 -10.80 47.73 -10.93
CA THR A 606 -12.01 48.38 -10.39
C THR A 606 -12.75 47.42 -9.46
N GLU A 607 -13.05 46.21 -9.93
CA GLU A 607 -13.71 45.19 -9.13
C GLU A 607 -12.88 44.82 -7.90
N SER A 608 -11.55 44.76 -7.99
CA SER A 608 -10.70 44.46 -6.84
C SER A 608 -10.52 45.63 -5.84
N ASN A 609 -11.21 46.76 -6.04
CA ASN A 609 -10.98 48.02 -5.32
C ASN A 609 -9.50 48.46 -5.38
N GLY A 610 -8.86 48.32 -6.54
CA GLY A 610 -7.47 48.73 -6.75
C GLY A 610 -6.40 47.70 -6.36
N ASN A 611 -6.78 46.53 -5.82
CA ASN A 611 -5.82 45.62 -5.17
C ASN A 611 -5.19 44.56 -6.09
N HIS A 612 -5.64 44.42 -7.35
CA HIS A 612 -5.17 43.36 -8.24
C HIS A 612 -3.82 43.70 -8.92
N LYS A 613 -2.71 43.46 -8.22
CA LYS A 613 -1.34 43.78 -8.67
C LYS A 613 -0.97 43.25 -10.06
N GLY A 614 -1.43 42.06 -10.44
CA GLY A 614 -1.15 41.46 -11.76
C GLY A 614 -1.69 42.32 -12.90
N ALA A 615 -3.00 42.57 -12.91
CA ALA A 615 -3.66 43.50 -13.83
C ALA A 615 -2.99 44.89 -13.88
N SER A 616 -2.65 45.49 -12.72
CA SER A 616 -1.96 46.79 -12.68
C SER A 616 -0.63 46.77 -13.44
N LYS A 617 0.17 45.71 -13.24
CA LYS A 617 1.44 45.52 -13.95
C LYS A 617 1.24 45.45 -15.47
N TYR A 618 0.20 44.74 -15.94
CA TYR A 618 -0.05 44.65 -17.38
C TYR A 618 -0.56 45.96 -17.98
N ILE A 619 -1.32 46.79 -17.25
CA ILE A 619 -1.68 48.14 -17.72
C ILE A 619 -0.43 49.00 -17.92
N GLU A 620 0.54 48.95 -17.01
CA GLU A 620 1.80 49.68 -17.15
C GLU A 620 2.56 49.21 -18.40
N ILE A 621 2.60 47.91 -18.66
CA ILE A 621 3.22 47.33 -19.87
C ILE A 621 2.49 47.83 -21.13
N ILE A 622 1.15 47.82 -21.14
CA ILE A 622 0.36 48.29 -22.30
C ILE A 622 0.61 49.77 -22.57
N LYS A 623 0.70 50.62 -21.54
CA LYS A 623 0.96 52.07 -21.69
C LYS A 623 2.39 52.39 -22.15
N SER A 624 3.33 51.48 -21.92
CA SER A 624 4.72 51.64 -22.31
C SER A 624 5.02 51.24 -23.76
N ASN A 625 4.10 50.53 -24.41
CA ASN A 625 4.13 50.16 -25.82
C ASN A 625 3.19 51.06 -26.63
#